data_AF-A0A819P6R0-F1
#
_entry.id   AF-A0A819P6R0-F1
#
_cell.length_a   1.000
_cell.length_b   1.000
_cell.length_c   1.000
_cell.angle_alpha   90.00
_cell.angle_beta   90.00
_cell.angle_gamma   90.00
#
_symmetry.space_group_name_H-M   'P 1'
#
loop_
_entity.id
_entity.type
_entity.pdbx_description
1 polymer ?
#
loop_
_entity_poly.entity_id
_entity_poly.type
_entity_poly.pdbx_seq_one_letter_code
_entity_poly.pdbx_strand_id
1 'polypeptide(L)'
;MAAADSTSDVSSSFLYYIHNKYHVLLVYMIEVNGIYNGAYYVPTLNVIGTVQNQTFESMVDDAYESLACIVEEELDEQPQVNNDYTKISTINQYCTWLENSFLSNIHCQQWYNDESPHNLNAGTGKIETTKDLGRALDVMVYVYNCSEQMDYQSLEIFIKDYHQQMHEDVLMNSIVVSVQVKTIQDAIRDRKQRFNFMGTEISLNQNVGLFITMNPSYAGRTELPGNLKALFRPCAMVVPDIEMICEIMLVTSGFKDGKLLSCKFITLYNLCKELLSKQHHYDWSLRAVKSVLVVASALRRADPNRSEREFLMRALRNFNIPKIVHNNLPIFMGFLGDLFPALDVPCKHDLKFEEEVKRAALDLKLQSKDAFILKVVQLKELFEVHNSVFTVGNAGTGKSQIWKTLNQMYINHKRRSVAIDLDPKTVTNNELFGFMNPATREWKDGLFSTIMRDLANMTHDGPKRIVLDGDIDPMWIESLNTVMDDNKVLTLASNERIPLNSTMRLLCEISHLRTATSAIVSRAGSLYINPQDLGWKPQVATWIESRPIQSERANLQILFDKYLPTCIEMLKSNHFKKTTPLVDGCHVWMLCH
;
A
#
# COMPACT_ATOMS: atom_id res chain seq x y z
N MET A 1 34.91 -47.15 32.53
CA MET A 1 35.45 -47.43 31.18
C MET A 1 34.31 -47.97 30.33
N ALA A 2 34.16 -47.45 29.11
CA ALA A 2 33.37 -47.94 27.97
C ALA A 2 32.13 -48.84 28.23
N ALA A 3 30.93 -48.28 28.00
CA ALA A 3 30.12 -48.65 26.82
C ALA A 3 28.80 -47.84 26.84
N ALA A 4 28.71 -46.83 25.98
CA ALA A 4 27.45 -46.21 25.58
C ALA A 4 27.42 -46.29 24.06
N ASP A 5 26.36 -46.84 23.47
CA ASP A 5 26.09 -46.71 22.03
C ASP A 5 24.68 -47.18 21.64
N SER A 6 24.21 -46.68 20.49
CA SER A 6 23.05 -47.13 19.69
C SER A 6 21.61 -46.86 20.20
N THR A 7 21.14 -45.61 20.09
CA THR A 7 19.81 -45.29 19.51
C THR A 7 19.76 -43.84 18.98
N SER A 8 20.43 -43.56 17.85
CA SER A 8 20.28 -42.30 17.12
C SER A 8 20.84 -42.40 15.69
N ASP A 9 20.01 -42.75 14.69
CA ASP A 9 20.29 -42.44 13.26
C ASP A 9 19.09 -42.79 12.35
N VAL A 10 18.06 -41.92 12.34
CA VAL A 10 17.05 -41.88 11.26
C VAL A 10 16.61 -40.43 10.98
N SER A 11 16.58 -39.54 11.99
CA SER A 11 16.22 -38.13 11.81
C SER A 11 17.36 -37.23 11.29
N SER A 12 18.59 -37.70 11.36
CA SER A 12 19.81 -37.02 10.88
C SER A 12 19.89 -36.98 9.35
N SER A 13 19.53 -38.08 8.68
CA SER A 13 19.69 -38.24 7.23
C SER A 13 18.71 -37.39 6.39
N PHE A 14 17.51 -37.12 6.90
CA PHE A 14 16.49 -36.34 6.17
C PHE A 14 16.78 -34.83 6.20
N LEU A 15 17.36 -34.32 7.29
CA LEU A 15 17.78 -32.91 7.39
C LEU A 15 19.07 -32.63 6.62
N TYR A 16 19.98 -33.61 6.51
CA TYR A 16 21.20 -33.45 5.72
C TYR A 16 20.95 -33.43 4.19
N TYR A 17 19.84 -33.99 3.73
CA TYR A 17 19.46 -33.98 2.30
C TYR A 17 18.79 -32.67 1.85
N ILE A 18 18.30 -31.85 2.79
CA ILE A 18 17.65 -30.55 2.51
C ILE A 18 18.69 -29.43 2.31
N HIS A 19 19.97 -29.66 2.65
CA HIS A 19 21.00 -28.63 2.67
C HIS A 19 21.63 -28.27 1.30
N ASN A 20 21.15 -28.87 0.20
CA ASN A 20 21.80 -28.80 -1.13
C ASN A 20 20.83 -28.53 -2.32
N LYS A 21 19.61 -28.03 -2.07
CA LYS A 21 18.59 -27.90 -3.14
C LYS A 21 17.84 -26.56 -3.24
N TYR A 22 18.34 -25.48 -2.64
CA TYR A 22 17.76 -24.15 -2.78
C TYR A 22 18.53 -23.30 -3.81
N HIS A 23 17.94 -23.14 -5.00
CA HIS A 23 18.37 -22.19 -6.01
C HIS A 23 17.92 -20.78 -5.59
N VAL A 24 18.74 -19.73 -5.78
CA VAL A 24 18.40 -18.38 -5.28
C VAL A 24 18.71 -17.23 -6.26
N LEU A 25 17.62 -16.63 -6.73
CA LEU A 25 17.47 -15.50 -7.64
C LEU A 25 17.37 -14.22 -6.80
N LEU A 26 18.52 -13.56 -6.64
CA LEU A 26 18.67 -12.40 -5.77
C LEU A 26 18.11 -11.11 -6.42
N VAL A 27 16.80 -10.89 -6.32
CA VAL A 27 16.08 -9.79 -6.98
C VAL A 27 16.32 -8.42 -6.30
N TYR A 28 17.38 -7.67 -6.63
CA TYR A 28 17.57 -6.30 -6.07
C TYR A 28 16.68 -5.27 -6.78
N MET A 29 15.56 -4.96 -6.15
CA MET A 29 14.67 -3.87 -6.54
C MET A 29 15.26 -2.51 -6.14
N ILE A 30 16.09 -1.90 -7.00
CA ILE A 30 16.71 -0.59 -6.71
C ILE A 30 15.80 0.57 -7.14
N GLU A 31 15.01 1.10 -6.21
CA GLU A 31 14.22 2.33 -6.42
C GLU A 31 15.10 3.57 -6.17
N VAL A 32 15.87 4.02 -7.16
CA VAL A 32 16.90 5.07 -6.97
C VAL A 32 16.32 6.44 -6.59
N ASN A 33 16.70 6.89 -5.38
CA ASN A 33 16.53 8.25 -4.88
C ASN A 33 17.91 8.80 -4.43
N GLY A 34 18.42 9.85 -5.07
CA GLY A 34 19.64 10.55 -4.64
C GLY A 34 20.31 11.40 -5.72
N ILE A 35 20.61 12.66 -5.40
CA ILE A 35 21.22 13.66 -6.29
C ILE A 35 22.76 13.62 -6.16
N TYR A 36 23.47 13.73 -7.28
CA TYR A 36 24.88 14.16 -7.27
C TYR A 36 25.17 15.15 -8.40
N ASN A 37 25.71 16.32 -8.04
CA ASN A 37 26.18 17.32 -8.99
C ASN A 37 27.64 17.04 -9.37
N GLY A 38 27.95 16.99 -10.67
CA GLY A 38 29.32 16.86 -11.17
C GLY A 38 29.36 16.62 -12.68
N ALA A 39 29.71 17.65 -13.46
CA ALA A 39 29.82 17.56 -14.91
C ALA A 39 31.15 16.94 -15.36
N TYR A 40 31.19 16.23 -16.50
CA TYR A 40 32.29 16.22 -17.50
C TYR A 40 31.91 15.42 -18.78
N TYR A 41 32.74 15.55 -19.84
CA TYR A 41 32.56 15.12 -21.25
C TYR A 41 33.88 14.44 -21.76
N VAL A 42 34.06 13.84 -22.96
CA VAL A 42 33.31 13.97 -24.23
C VAL A 42 32.75 12.62 -24.81
N PRO A 43 33.47 11.72 -25.54
CA PRO A 43 32.81 11.09 -26.70
C PRO A 43 32.73 9.54 -26.77
N THR A 44 31.76 9.12 -27.57
CA THR A 44 31.49 7.80 -28.20
C THR A 44 32.62 6.79 -28.37
N LEU A 45 32.29 5.51 -28.13
CA LEU A 45 32.75 4.39 -28.96
C LEU A 45 31.63 3.36 -29.18
N ASN A 46 31.30 3.06 -30.44
CA ASN A 46 30.39 1.97 -30.80
C ASN A 46 31.16 0.64 -30.90
N VAL A 47 30.71 -0.40 -30.21
CA VAL A 47 31.02 -1.80 -30.58
C VAL A 47 29.76 -2.64 -30.42
N ILE A 48 29.32 -3.23 -31.53
CA ILE A 48 28.25 -4.23 -31.61
C ILE A 48 28.87 -5.60 -31.29
N GLY A 49 28.23 -6.40 -30.44
CA GLY A 49 28.79 -7.69 -30.00
C GLY A 49 27.80 -8.56 -29.23
N THR A 50 26.82 -9.13 -29.94
CA THR A 50 25.87 -10.13 -29.45
C THR A 50 26.51 -11.48 -29.15
N VAL A 51 26.12 -12.16 -28.05
CA VAL A 51 26.02 -13.62 -27.97
C VAL A 51 24.78 -13.99 -27.12
N GLN A 52 24.03 -15.00 -27.56
CA GLN A 52 22.75 -15.47 -26.97
C GLN A 52 22.91 -16.72 -26.08
N ASN A 53 21.76 -17.10 -25.48
CA ASN A 53 21.39 -18.36 -24.82
C ASN A 53 21.55 -18.32 -23.29
N GLN A 54 20.50 -18.14 -22.50
CA GLN A 54 19.05 -18.24 -22.78
C GLN A 54 18.39 -16.89 -23.17
N THR A 55 17.29 -16.94 -23.91
CA THR A 55 16.35 -15.80 -24.02
C THR A 55 15.45 -15.78 -22.79
N PHE A 56 14.86 -14.61 -22.47
CA PHE A 56 13.82 -14.54 -21.43
C PHE A 56 12.62 -15.43 -21.79
N GLU A 57 12.33 -15.58 -23.08
CA GLU A 57 11.38 -16.57 -23.61
C GLU A 57 11.79 -17.99 -23.22
N SER A 58 13.04 -18.43 -23.47
CA SER A 58 13.41 -19.80 -23.09
C SER A 58 13.45 -20.03 -21.58
N MET A 59 13.69 -19.01 -20.74
CA MET A 59 13.52 -19.18 -19.28
C MET A 59 12.04 -19.28 -18.86
N VAL A 60 11.12 -18.72 -19.64
CA VAL A 60 9.67 -18.91 -19.49
C VAL A 60 9.25 -20.27 -20.04
N ASP A 61 9.84 -20.74 -21.14
CA ASP A 61 9.61 -22.08 -21.70
C ASP A 61 10.18 -23.18 -20.78
N ASP A 62 11.38 -23.00 -20.20
CA ASP A 62 11.96 -23.92 -19.20
C ASP A 62 11.10 -23.97 -17.92
N ALA A 63 10.51 -22.83 -17.51
CA ALA A 63 9.54 -22.78 -16.42
C ALA A 63 8.19 -23.43 -16.80
N TYR A 64 7.80 -23.34 -18.08
CA TYR A 64 6.61 -23.98 -18.63
C TYR A 64 6.74 -25.50 -18.68
N GLU A 65 7.87 -26.04 -19.15
CA GLU A 65 8.16 -27.49 -19.09
C GLU A 65 8.22 -27.98 -17.63
N SER A 66 8.80 -27.20 -16.72
CA SER A 66 8.85 -27.53 -15.29
C SER A 66 7.45 -27.55 -14.65
N LEU A 67 6.58 -26.59 -14.98
CA LEU A 67 5.18 -26.56 -14.52
C LEU A 67 4.33 -27.65 -15.17
N ALA A 68 4.57 -27.99 -16.44
CA ALA A 68 3.90 -29.08 -17.13
C ALA A 68 4.24 -30.44 -16.50
N CYS A 69 5.51 -30.69 -16.14
CA CYS A 69 5.92 -31.92 -15.45
C CYS A 69 5.22 -32.08 -14.09
N ILE A 70 5.06 -31.00 -13.31
CA ILE A 70 4.34 -31.03 -12.02
C ILE A 70 2.85 -31.41 -12.23
N VAL A 71 2.24 -30.94 -13.32
CA VAL A 71 0.84 -31.29 -13.67
C VAL A 71 0.73 -32.73 -14.19
N GLU A 72 1.71 -33.25 -14.92
CA GLU A 72 1.72 -34.65 -15.35
C GLU A 72 2.00 -35.63 -14.20
N GLU A 73 2.91 -35.31 -13.26
CA GLU A 73 3.14 -36.14 -12.06
C GLU A 73 1.88 -36.23 -11.15
N GLU A 74 1.09 -35.15 -11.02
CA GLU A 74 -0.20 -35.20 -10.30
C GLU A 74 -1.33 -35.95 -11.07
N LEU A 75 -1.16 -36.22 -12.37
CA LEU A 75 -2.16 -36.92 -13.20
C LEU A 75 -1.93 -38.43 -13.29
N ASP A 76 -0.69 -38.91 -13.15
CA ASP A 76 -0.36 -40.34 -13.20
C ASP A 76 -0.61 -41.08 -11.87
N GLU A 77 -0.80 -40.37 -10.75
CA GLU A 77 -1.31 -40.97 -9.51
C GLU A 77 -2.82 -41.29 -9.59
N GLN A 78 -3.14 -42.49 -10.09
CA GLN A 78 -4.50 -43.02 -10.13
C GLN A 78 -5.20 -42.98 -8.74
N PRO A 79 -6.39 -42.35 -8.61
CA PRO A 79 -6.88 -41.90 -7.31
C PRO A 79 -7.63 -42.97 -6.51
N GLN A 80 -7.23 -43.19 -5.26
CA GLN A 80 -8.14 -43.72 -4.24
C GLN A 80 -8.95 -42.58 -3.58
N VAL A 81 -10.07 -42.26 -4.25
CA VAL A 81 -11.32 -41.68 -3.70
C VAL A 81 -11.17 -40.82 -2.43
N ASN A 82 -11.13 -39.49 -2.60
CA ASN A 82 -11.94 -38.55 -1.79
C ASN A 82 -11.91 -37.10 -2.32
N ASN A 83 -13.03 -36.64 -2.89
CA ASN A 83 -13.60 -35.28 -2.82
C ASN A 83 -12.75 -34.00 -3.04
N ASP A 84 -11.58 -34.03 -3.69
CA ASP A 84 -10.74 -32.82 -3.88
C ASP A 84 -10.78 -32.16 -5.28
N TYR A 85 -11.80 -32.47 -6.11
CA TYR A 85 -11.99 -31.85 -7.45
C TYR A 85 -12.04 -30.31 -7.45
N THR A 86 -12.33 -29.67 -6.32
CA THR A 86 -12.30 -28.21 -6.15
C THR A 86 -10.89 -27.60 -6.04
N LYS A 87 -9.86 -28.38 -5.66
CA LYS A 87 -8.47 -27.87 -5.65
C LYS A 87 -7.88 -27.82 -7.06
N ILE A 88 -8.02 -28.92 -7.80
CA ILE A 88 -7.47 -29.07 -9.17
C ILE A 88 -8.04 -28.00 -10.11
N SER A 89 -9.35 -27.69 -10.02
CA SER A 89 -9.94 -26.59 -10.78
C SER A 89 -9.37 -25.21 -10.41
N THR A 90 -8.98 -25.02 -9.15
CA THR A 90 -8.41 -23.75 -8.66
C THR A 90 -6.95 -23.60 -9.09
N ILE A 91 -6.18 -24.70 -9.13
CA ILE A 91 -4.80 -24.72 -9.65
C ILE A 91 -4.81 -24.43 -11.15
N ASN A 92 -5.62 -25.14 -11.95
CA ASN A 92 -5.71 -24.86 -13.39
C ASN A 92 -6.20 -23.43 -13.67
N GLN A 93 -7.17 -22.89 -12.91
CA GLN A 93 -7.57 -21.48 -13.04
C GLN A 93 -6.49 -20.50 -12.59
N TYR A 94 -5.63 -20.87 -11.64
CA TYR A 94 -4.49 -20.05 -11.20
C TYR A 94 -3.32 -20.13 -12.18
N CYS A 95 -3.08 -21.28 -12.81
CA CYS A 95 -2.15 -21.44 -13.93
C CYS A 95 -2.63 -20.68 -15.16
N THR A 96 -3.92 -20.74 -15.51
CA THR A 96 -4.50 -19.90 -16.57
C THR A 96 -4.56 -18.42 -16.18
N TRP A 97 -4.63 -18.06 -14.89
CA TRP A 97 -4.42 -16.67 -14.43
C TRP A 97 -2.95 -16.25 -14.57
N LEU A 98 -2.00 -17.12 -14.24
CA LEU A 98 -0.57 -16.90 -14.46
C LEU A 98 -0.29 -16.75 -15.96
N GLU A 99 -0.67 -17.72 -16.81
CA GLU A 99 -0.57 -17.65 -18.26
C GLU A 99 -1.14 -16.32 -18.78
N ASN A 100 -2.39 -15.97 -18.47
CA ASN A 100 -2.99 -14.74 -18.99
C ASN A 100 -2.39 -13.47 -18.37
N SER A 101 -1.93 -13.47 -17.12
CA SER A 101 -1.32 -12.30 -16.48
C SER A 101 0.15 -12.12 -16.86
N PHE A 102 0.90 -13.19 -17.08
CA PHE A 102 2.24 -13.17 -17.68
C PHE A 102 2.15 -12.78 -19.14
N LEU A 103 1.35 -13.50 -19.94
CA LEU A 103 1.23 -13.24 -21.37
C LEU A 103 0.63 -11.86 -21.64
N SER A 104 -0.31 -11.33 -20.84
CA SER A 104 -0.74 -9.93 -21.01
C SER A 104 0.36 -8.93 -20.65
N ASN A 105 1.08 -9.10 -19.54
CA ASN A 105 2.23 -8.23 -19.20
C ASN A 105 3.39 -8.35 -20.21
N ILE A 106 3.56 -9.50 -20.87
CA ILE A 106 4.57 -9.72 -21.93
C ILE A 106 4.07 -9.18 -23.28
N HIS A 107 2.80 -9.36 -23.65
CA HIS A 107 2.19 -8.80 -24.86
C HIS A 107 2.05 -7.27 -24.82
N CYS A 108 2.17 -6.64 -23.65
CA CYS A 108 2.38 -5.19 -23.54
C CYS A 108 3.72 -4.69 -24.12
N GLN A 109 4.56 -5.55 -24.70
CA GLN A 109 5.73 -5.16 -25.50
C GLN A 109 5.36 -4.48 -26.83
N GLN A 110 4.82 -3.26 -26.75
CA GLN A 110 4.93 -2.29 -27.85
C GLN A 110 6.05 -1.30 -27.54
N TRP A 111 7.01 -1.22 -28.46
CA TRP A 111 8.06 -0.19 -28.45
C TRP A 111 7.41 1.16 -28.76
N TYR A 112 7.12 1.94 -27.73
CA TYR A 112 6.73 3.34 -27.90
C TYR A 112 7.97 4.22 -27.76
N ASN A 113 8.29 4.98 -28.82
CA ASN A 113 9.36 5.97 -28.78
C ASN A 113 9.00 7.11 -27.83
N ASP A 114 10.03 7.77 -27.30
CA ASP A 114 9.90 8.95 -26.43
C ASP A 114 8.98 10.02 -27.04
N GLU A 115 7.78 10.20 -26.48
CA GLU A 115 7.01 11.46 -26.42
C GLU A 115 5.63 11.20 -25.78
N SER A 116 5.56 11.26 -24.44
CA SER A 116 4.29 11.36 -23.70
C SER A 116 4.51 12.03 -22.34
N PRO A 117 4.33 13.36 -22.25
CA PRO A 117 4.41 14.05 -20.97
C PRO A 117 3.18 13.72 -20.10
N HIS A 118 3.39 13.72 -18.78
CA HIS A 118 2.41 13.61 -17.68
C HIS A 118 2.04 12.19 -17.16
N ASN A 119 2.57 11.87 -15.97
CA ASN A 119 2.00 10.96 -14.95
C ASN A 119 1.71 9.50 -15.35
N LEU A 120 2.75 8.73 -15.68
CA LEU A 120 2.60 7.29 -15.97
C LEU A 120 3.28 6.35 -14.94
N ASN A 121 2.42 5.54 -14.31
CA ASN A 121 2.65 4.12 -14.01
C ASN A 121 3.53 3.71 -12.82
N ALA A 122 3.07 4.08 -11.62
CA ALA A 122 3.31 3.31 -10.41
C ALA A 122 2.03 2.54 -10.02
N GLY A 123 2.17 1.32 -9.46
CA GLY A 123 1.03 0.45 -9.12
C GLY A 123 0.54 -0.48 -10.24
N THR A 124 1.29 -0.66 -11.33
CA THR A 124 0.98 -1.55 -12.46
C THR A 124 1.39 -3.02 -12.25
N GLY A 125 1.61 -3.47 -11.01
CA GLY A 125 1.96 -4.87 -10.70
C GLY A 125 3.43 -5.25 -10.93
N LYS A 126 4.33 -4.28 -11.18
CA LYS A 126 5.76 -4.53 -11.48
C LYS A 126 6.47 -5.34 -10.40
N ILE A 127 6.20 -5.06 -9.12
CA ILE A 127 6.85 -5.72 -7.97
C ILE A 127 6.28 -7.12 -7.79
N GLU A 128 4.95 -7.21 -7.90
CA GLU A 128 4.15 -8.41 -7.72
C GLU A 128 4.50 -9.45 -8.80
N THR A 129 4.64 -9.03 -10.06
CA THR A 129 5.07 -9.90 -11.18
C THR A 129 6.42 -10.57 -10.90
N THR A 130 7.42 -9.83 -10.42
CA THR A 130 8.75 -10.40 -10.12
C THR A 130 8.73 -11.34 -8.91
N LYS A 131 7.87 -11.08 -7.92
CA LYS A 131 7.66 -12.00 -6.79
C LYS A 131 6.96 -13.29 -7.22
N ASP A 132 5.99 -13.19 -8.11
CA ASP A 132 5.23 -14.34 -8.59
C ASP A 132 6.07 -15.17 -9.58
N LEU A 133 6.92 -14.55 -10.40
CA LEU A 133 7.98 -15.22 -11.17
C LEU A 133 8.91 -16.03 -10.26
N GLY A 134 9.47 -15.40 -9.22
CA GLY A 134 10.35 -16.10 -8.29
C GLY A 134 9.64 -17.26 -7.59
N ARG A 135 8.38 -17.10 -7.17
CA ARG A 135 7.59 -18.19 -6.60
C ARG A 135 7.35 -19.34 -7.59
N ALA A 136 7.09 -19.03 -8.86
CA ALA A 136 6.88 -20.04 -9.90
C ALA A 136 8.16 -20.87 -10.20
N LEU A 137 9.34 -20.27 -9.99
CA LEU A 137 10.64 -20.92 -10.14
C LEU A 137 11.11 -21.63 -8.84
N ASP A 138 10.31 -21.63 -7.77
CA ASP A 138 10.66 -21.99 -6.39
C ASP A 138 11.88 -21.24 -5.83
N VAL A 139 11.83 -19.90 -5.92
CA VAL A 139 12.96 -19.04 -5.58
C VAL A 139 12.61 -17.87 -4.65
N MET A 140 13.49 -17.66 -3.67
CA MET A 140 13.33 -16.64 -2.63
C MET A 140 13.58 -15.21 -3.15
N VAL A 141 12.51 -14.44 -3.31
CA VAL A 141 12.55 -13.04 -3.76
C VAL A 141 12.61 -12.08 -2.57
N TYR A 142 13.69 -11.30 -2.50
CA TYR A 142 13.85 -10.27 -1.49
C TYR A 142 13.62 -8.86 -2.07
N VAL A 143 12.52 -8.22 -1.71
CA VAL A 143 12.22 -6.83 -2.12
C VAL A 143 12.73 -5.85 -1.08
N TYR A 144 13.37 -4.77 -1.54
CA TYR A 144 13.88 -3.68 -0.73
C TYR A 144 13.45 -2.33 -1.32
N ASN A 145 13.51 -1.27 -0.50
CA ASN A 145 13.21 0.10 -0.88
C ASN A 145 14.46 0.95 -0.64
N CYS A 146 14.95 1.65 -1.66
CA CYS A 146 16.19 2.43 -1.57
C CYS A 146 15.89 3.88 -1.16
N SER A 147 15.66 4.07 0.15
CA SER A 147 15.54 5.41 0.75
C SER A 147 16.86 6.17 0.76
N GLU A 148 16.81 7.51 0.81
CA GLU A 148 17.98 8.40 0.97
C GLU A 148 18.88 8.07 2.17
N GLN A 149 18.35 7.37 3.17
CA GLN A 149 19.04 6.95 4.40
C GLN A 149 20.00 5.76 4.19
N MET A 150 19.93 5.07 3.05
CA MET A 150 20.80 3.93 2.74
C MET A 150 22.16 4.41 2.25
N ASP A 151 23.16 4.38 3.13
CA ASP A 151 24.56 4.58 2.73
C ASP A 151 25.06 3.39 1.89
N TYR A 152 26.07 3.62 1.06
CA TYR A 152 26.64 2.61 0.17
C TYR A 152 27.23 1.39 0.92
N GLN A 153 27.70 1.56 2.16
CA GLN A 153 28.16 0.44 2.99
C GLN A 153 27.00 -0.49 3.38
N SER A 154 25.79 0.04 3.53
CA SER A 154 24.58 -0.76 3.80
C SER A 154 24.24 -1.66 2.60
N LEU A 155 24.47 -1.18 1.38
CA LEU A 155 24.41 -1.99 0.14
C LEU A 155 25.56 -3.00 0.05
N GLU A 156 26.73 -2.73 0.63
CA GLU A 156 27.83 -3.69 0.70
C GLU A 156 27.54 -4.82 1.71
N ILE A 157 27.04 -4.48 2.90
CA ILE A 157 26.57 -5.44 3.92
C ILE A 157 25.49 -6.34 3.32
N PHE A 158 24.52 -5.78 2.58
CA PHE A 158 23.52 -6.56 1.84
C PHE A 158 24.14 -7.64 0.94
N ILE A 159 25.16 -7.26 0.13
CA ILE A 159 25.78 -8.19 -0.82
C ILE A 159 26.64 -9.24 -0.09
N LYS A 160 27.24 -8.87 1.04
CA LYS A 160 28.07 -9.74 1.89
C LYS A 160 27.27 -10.72 2.76
N ASP A 161 26.24 -10.26 3.47
CA ASP A 161 25.35 -11.09 4.32
C ASP A 161 24.77 -12.27 3.54
N TYR A 162 24.52 -12.05 2.24
CA TYR A 162 24.02 -13.07 1.34
C TYR A 162 25.07 -14.13 0.92
N HIS A 163 26.36 -13.79 0.90
CA HIS A 163 27.44 -14.67 0.43
C HIS A 163 28.06 -15.58 1.53
N GLN A 164 27.33 -15.77 2.64
CA GLN A 164 27.73 -16.44 3.88
C GLN A 164 28.69 -15.65 4.78
N GLN A 165 28.36 -15.66 6.08
CA GLN A 165 29.17 -15.32 7.26
C GLN A 165 30.68 -15.08 6.98
N MET A 166 31.10 -13.84 6.72
CA MET A 166 32.49 -13.39 6.98
C MET A 166 32.53 -11.88 7.21
N HIS A 167 33.23 -11.46 8.25
CA HIS A 167 33.50 -10.06 8.57
C HIS A 167 34.57 -9.49 7.63
N GLU A 168 34.40 -8.24 7.18
CA GLU A 168 35.27 -7.08 7.47
C GLU A 168 34.86 -5.84 6.65
N ASP A 169 35.07 -4.66 7.23
CA ASP A 169 34.51 -3.38 6.77
C ASP A 169 35.29 -2.75 5.60
N VAL A 170 34.57 -2.37 4.53
CA VAL A 170 35.09 -1.47 3.47
C VAL A 170 33.99 -0.48 3.06
N LEU A 171 34.39 0.62 2.42
CA LEU A 171 33.69 1.89 2.21
C LEU A 171 33.79 2.25 0.72
N MET A 172 32.71 2.57 -0.04
CA MET A 172 32.72 3.52 -1.20
C MET A 172 31.36 3.84 -1.89
N ASN A 173 31.24 5.08 -2.38
CA ASN A 173 30.08 5.78 -2.99
C ASN A 173 29.33 5.17 -4.21
N SER A 174 28.10 5.65 -4.44
CA SER A 174 27.11 5.31 -5.50
C SER A 174 27.61 4.87 -6.90
N ILE A 175 28.69 5.46 -7.44
CA ILE A 175 29.27 5.04 -8.74
C ILE A 175 29.68 3.55 -8.71
N VAL A 176 30.09 3.06 -7.55
CA VAL A 176 30.60 1.70 -7.32
C VAL A 176 29.55 0.62 -7.53
N VAL A 177 28.26 0.89 -7.33
CA VAL A 177 27.19 -0.11 -7.54
C VAL A 177 27.19 -0.62 -8.99
N SER A 178 27.43 0.27 -9.96
CA SER A 178 27.55 -0.13 -11.38
C SER A 178 28.76 -1.03 -11.64
N VAL A 179 29.88 -0.77 -10.97
CA VAL A 179 31.10 -1.59 -11.08
C VAL A 179 30.91 -2.94 -10.39
N GLN A 180 30.25 -2.98 -9.22
CA GLN A 180 29.92 -4.20 -8.49
C GLN A 180 28.98 -5.10 -9.29
N VAL A 181 27.85 -4.56 -9.77
CA VAL A 181 26.89 -5.29 -10.62
C VAL A 181 27.57 -5.82 -11.87
N LYS A 182 28.39 -4.99 -12.55
CA LYS A 182 29.15 -5.43 -13.71
C LYS A 182 30.16 -6.53 -13.37
N THR A 183 30.85 -6.44 -12.24
CA THR A 183 31.83 -7.47 -11.81
C THR A 183 31.14 -8.82 -11.55
N ILE A 184 29.94 -8.79 -10.96
CA ILE A 184 29.09 -9.99 -10.77
C ILE A 184 28.65 -10.54 -12.13
N GLN A 185 28.10 -9.70 -13.02
CA GLN A 185 27.67 -10.10 -14.36
C GLN A 185 28.82 -10.66 -15.22
N ASP A 186 30.00 -10.03 -15.16
CA ASP A 186 31.22 -10.48 -15.83
C ASP A 186 31.69 -11.83 -15.25
N ALA A 187 31.61 -12.04 -13.93
CA ALA A 187 31.96 -13.32 -13.31
C ALA A 187 30.99 -14.47 -13.67
N ILE A 188 29.68 -14.17 -13.75
CA ILE A 188 28.64 -15.10 -14.22
C ILE A 188 28.85 -15.44 -15.70
N ARG A 189 29.08 -14.43 -16.55
CA ARG A 189 29.34 -14.63 -17.99
C ARG A 189 30.59 -15.47 -18.24
N ASP A 190 31.64 -15.25 -17.47
CA ASP A 190 32.89 -16.00 -17.54
C ASP A 190 32.80 -17.38 -16.82
N ARG A 191 31.62 -17.75 -16.26
CA ARG A 191 31.33 -18.99 -15.51
C ARG A 191 32.31 -19.30 -14.38
N LYS A 192 32.81 -18.26 -13.69
CA LYS A 192 33.77 -18.41 -12.59
C LYS A 192 33.11 -19.06 -11.37
N GLN A 193 33.85 -19.91 -10.66
CA GLN A 193 33.41 -20.53 -9.40
C GLN A 193 33.70 -19.64 -8.18
N ARG A 194 34.80 -18.86 -8.26
CA ARG A 194 35.15 -17.82 -7.29
C ARG A 194 35.58 -16.57 -8.05
N PHE A 195 35.33 -15.40 -7.50
CA PHE A 195 35.70 -14.14 -8.10
C PHE A 195 36.12 -13.14 -7.03
N ASN A 196 37.00 -12.21 -7.42
CA ASN A 196 37.38 -11.11 -6.55
C ASN A 196 36.28 -10.05 -6.58
N PHE A 197 35.54 -9.94 -5.48
CA PHE A 197 34.55 -8.91 -5.25
C PHE A 197 35.11 -7.90 -4.23
N MET A 198 35.34 -6.67 -4.69
CA MET A 198 35.80 -5.55 -3.84
C MET A 198 37.12 -5.81 -3.06
N GLY A 199 37.98 -6.71 -3.53
CA GLY A 199 39.23 -7.09 -2.88
C GLY A 199 39.19 -8.45 -2.16
N THR A 200 38.01 -9.03 -1.98
CA THR A 200 37.81 -10.32 -1.28
C THR A 200 37.42 -11.42 -2.28
N GLU A 201 38.00 -12.61 -2.16
CA GLU A 201 37.69 -13.74 -3.06
C GLU A 201 36.48 -14.55 -2.55
N ILE A 202 35.29 -14.28 -3.13
CA ILE A 202 34.03 -14.93 -2.76
C ILE A 202 33.63 -16.02 -3.77
N SER A 203 32.88 -17.03 -3.32
CA SER A 203 32.30 -18.08 -4.16
C SER A 203 31.05 -17.60 -4.88
N LEU A 204 31.00 -17.73 -6.20
CA LEU A 204 29.88 -17.25 -7.01
C LEU A 204 28.74 -18.27 -7.04
N ASN A 205 27.54 -17.87 -6.61
CA ASN A 205 26.31 -18.60 -6.93
C ASN A 205 25.79 -18.17 -8.30
N GLN A 206 25.75 -19.11 -9.26
CA GLN A 206 25.34 -18.82 -10.64
C GLN A 206 23.82 -18.59 -10.81
N ASN A 207 23.01 -18.91 -9.80
CA ASN A 207 21.54 -18.83 -9.88
C ASN A 207 20.96 -17.45 -9.51
N VAL A 208 21.82 -16.43 -9.36
CA VAL A 208 21.46 -15.07 -8.93
C VAL A 208 20.96 -14.22 -10.10
N GLY A 209 19.82 -13.53 -9.94
CA GLY A 209 19.22 -12.67 -10.98
C GLY A 209 18.68 -11.35 -10.44
N LEU A 210 19.11 -10.24 -11.05
CA LEU A 210 19.01 -8.87 -10.55
C LEU A 210 17.94 -8.06 -11.32
N PHE A 211 16.93 -7.48 -10.64
CA PHE A 211 15.81 -6.79 -11.31
C PHE A 211 15.47 -5.43 -10.69
N ILE A 212 15.69 -4.36 -11.44
CA ILE A 212 15.34 -3.00 -11.03
C ILE A 212 13.95 -2.62 -11.55
N THR A 213 13.08 -2.12 -10.68
CA THR A 213 11.87 -1.38 -11.10
C THR A 213 12.02 0.11 -10.81
N MET A 214 11.78 0.94 -11.83
CA MET A 214 11.76 2.39 -11.70
C MET A 214 10.44 2.98 -12.23
N ASN A 215 10.12 4.18 -11.76
CA ASN A 215 9.02 5.01 -12.25
C ASN A 215 9.64 6.34 -12.72
N PRO A 216 10.07 6.46 -14.00
CA PRO A 216 11.01 7.48 -14.48
C PRO A 216 10.43 8.91 -14.61
N SER A 217 9.38 9.24 -13.87
CA SER A 217 8.75 10.57 -13.86
C SER A 217 8.17 10.94 -12.49
N TYR A 218 8.60 10.27 -11.43
CA TYR A 218 8.10 10.49 -10.08
C TYR A 218 8.85 11.65 -9.41
N ALA A 219 8.12 12.67 -8.95
CA ALA A 219 8.73 13.84 -8.31
C ALA A 219 9.50 13.45 -7.04
N GLY A 220 10.72 13.99 -6.88
CA GLY A 220 11.63 13.68 -5.78
C GLY A 220 12.64 12.56 -6.07
N ARG A 221 12.47 11.81 -7.16
CA ARG A 221 13.36 10.69 -7.52
C ARG A 221 14.39 11.10 -8.56
N THR A 222 15.54 10.45 -8.56
CA THR A 222 16.60 10.71 -9.55
C THR A 222 16.68 9.60 -10.57
N GLU A 223 17.07 9.96 -11.79
CA GLU A 223 17.29 8.96 -12.82
C GLU A 223 18.52 8.10 -12.52
N LEU A 224 18.40 6.80 -12.79
CA LEU A 224 19.51 5.87 -12.74
C LEU A 224 20.67 6.33 -13.65
N PRO A 225 21.93 6.29 -13.19
CA PRO A 225 23.09 6.64 -14.00
C PRO A 225 23.15 5.81 -15.29
N GLY A 226 23.55 6.42 -16.41
CA GLY A 226 23.60 5.75 -17.71
C GLY A 226 24.43 4.45 -17.71
N ASN A 227 25.57 4.46 -17.00
CA ASN A 227 26.43 3.27 -16.83
C ASN A 227 25.72 2.12 -16.11
N LEU A 228 24.82 2.42 -15.18
CA LEU A 228 24.02 1.41 -14.47
C LEU A 228 22.83 0.97 -15.33
N LYS A 229 22.11 1.90 -15.97
CA LYS A 229 21.03 1.59 -16.93
C LYS A 229 21.51 0.63 -18.03
N ALA A 230 22.72 0.80 -18.54
CA ALA A 230 23.31 -0.05 -19.59
C ALA A 230 23.57 -1.51 -19.17
N LEU A 231 23.57 -1.83 -17.87
CA LEU A 231 23.72 -3.19 -17.34
C LEU A 231 22.39 -3.95 -17.26
N PHE A 232 21.26 -3.29 -17.57
CA PHE A 232 19.92 -3.86 -17.50
C PHE A 232 19.21 -3.80 -18.86
N ARG A 233 18.40 -4.83 -19.13
CA ARG A 233 17.45 -4.79 -20.25
C ARG A 233 16.21 -4.01 -19.82
N PRO A 234 15.82 -2.92 -20.51
CA PRO A 234 14.61 -2.19 -20.18
C PRO A 234 13.36 -3.02 -20.52
N CYS A 235 12.32 -2.88 -19.70
CA CYS A 235 11.00 -3.47 -19.92
C CYS A 235 9.91 -2.44 -19.59
N ALA A 236 8.97 -2.22 -20.52
CA ALA A 236 7.94 -1.19 -20.41
C ALA A 236 6.60 -1.80 -19.96
N MET A 237 6.31 -1.78 -18.66
CA MET A 237 5.03 -2.23 -18.10
C MET A 237 4.04 -1.05 -18.00
N VAL A 238 3.38 -0.74 -19.13
CA VAL A 238 2.65 0.53 -19.31
C VAL A 238 1.16 0.45 -18.94
N VAL A 239 0.37 -0.47 -19.51
CA VAL A 239 -1.07 -0.52 -19.28
C VAL A 239 -1.51 -1.96 -18.99
N PRO A 240 -1.88 -2.31 -17.74
CA PRO A 240 -2.47 -3.61 -17.45
C PRO A 240 -3.92 -3.68 -17.96
N ASP A 241 -4.36 -4.85 -18.44
CA ASP A 241 -5.77 -5.08 -18.75
C ASP A 241 -6.58 -5.26 -17.45
N ILE A 242 -7.12 -4.14 -16.96
CA ILE A 242 -7.89 -4.11 -15.72
C ILE A 242 -9.24 -4.85 -15.87
N GLU A 243 -9.80 -4.96 -17.08
CA GLU A 243 -11.07 -5.68 -17.30
C GLU A 243 -10.86 -7.19 -17.19
N MET A 244 -9.81 -7.71 -17.84
CA MET A 244 -9.41 -9.12 -17.73
C MET A 244 -9.04 -9.49 -16.29
N ILE A 245 -8.24 -8.67 -15.60
CA ILE A 245 -7.89 -8.92 -14.19
C ILE A 245 -9.15 -8.92 -13.31
N CYS A 246 -10.09 -7.99 -13.55
CA CYS A 246 -11.35 -7.91 -12.81
C CYS A 246 -12.22 -9.15 -13.06
N GLU A 247 -12.33 -9.63 -14.31
CA GLU A 247 -13.05 -10.86 -14.66
C GLU A 247 -12.48 -12.07 -13.91
N ILE A 248 -11.16 -12.28 -13.98
CA ILE A 248 -10.52 -13.44 -13.34
C ILE A 248 -10.63 -13.36 -11.82
N MET A 249 -10.47 -12.18 -11.20
CA MET A 249 -10.66 -12.00 -9.76
C MET A 249 -12.11 -12.29 -9.30
N LEU A 250 -13.11 -11.96 -10.12
CA LEU A 250 -14.51 -12.31 -9.86
C LEU A 250 -14.74 -13.82 -10.00
N VAL A 251 -14.30 -14.43 -11.11
CA VAL A 251 -14.49 -15.87 -11.37
C VAL A 251 -13.78 -16.75 -10.34
N THR A 252 -12.54 -16.41 -9.95
CA THR A 252 -11.80 -17.11 -8.86
C THR A 252 -12.43 -16.89 -7.48
N SER A 253 -13.14 -15.77 -7.28
CA SER A 253 -14.02 -15.56 -6.13
C SER A 253 -15.37 -16.29 -6.26
N GLY A 254 -15.50 -17.11 -7.29
CA GLY A 254 -16.60 -18.00 -7.63
C GLY A 254 -17.78 -17.35 -8.37
N PHE A 255 -17.71 -16.06 -8.74
CA PHE A 255 -18.82 -15.36 -9.40
C PHE A 255 -19.09 -15.98 -10.78
N LYS A 256 -20.37 -16.26 -11.08
CA LYS A 256 -20.81 -16.87 -12.34
C LYS A 256 -20.90 -15.83 -13.47
N ASP A 257 -21.45 -14.66 -13.17
CA ASP A 257 -21.62 -13.55 -14.14
C ASP A 257 -20.31 -12.72 -14.32
N GLY A 258 -19.13 -13.30 -14.05
CA GLY A 258 -17.85 -12.58 -13.92
C GLY A 258 -17.55 -11.58 -15.03
N LYS A 259 -17.70 -11.99 -16.30
CA LYS A 259 -17.49 -11.16 -17.49
C LYS A 259 -18.45 -9.97 -17.63
N LEU A 260 -19.73 -10.17 -17.29
CA LEU A 260 -20.72 -9.08 -17.33
C LEU A 260 -20.46 -8.09 -16.18
N LEU A 261 -20.02 -8.61 -15.05
CA LEU A 261 -19.74 -7.85 -13.83
C LEU A 261 -18.45 -7.04 -13.93
N SER A 262 -17.39 -7.58 -14.54
CA SER A 262 -16.14 -6.85 -14.80
C SER A 262 -16.36 -5.67 -15.76
N CYS A 263 -17.04 -5.89 -16.87
CA CYS A 263 -17.38 -4.83 -17.83
C CYS A 263 -18.15 -3.67 -17.16
N LYS A 264 -19.14 -3.99 -16.30
CA LYS A 264 -19.86 -2.98 -15.51
C LYS A 264 -18.97 -2.25 -14.50
N PHE A 265 -18.07 -2.96 -13.83
CA PHE A 265 -17.11 -2.37 -12.89
C PHE A 265 -16.22 -1.33 -13.59
N ILE A 266 -15.60 -1.73 -14.69
CA ILE A 266 -14.67 -0.87 -15.46
C ILE A 266 -15.41 0.31 -16.07
N THR A 267 -16.61 0.10 -16.60
CA THR A 267 -17.48 1.18 -17.10
C THR A 267 -17.75 2.21 -16.00
N LEU A 268 -18.11 1.79 -14.78
CA LEU A 268 -18.30 2.73 -13.66
C LEU A 268 -17.01 3.51 -13.35
N TYR A 269 -15.86 2.83 -13.27
CA TYR A 269 -14.59 3.48 -12.95
C TYR A 269 -14.14 4.48 -14.03
N ASN A 270 -14.37 4.17 -15.30
CA ASN A 270 -14.10 5.10 -16.41
C ASN A 270 -15.02 6.32 -16.37
N LEU A 271 -16.34 6.13 -16.21
CA LEU A 271 -17.30 7.23 -16.01
C LEU A 271 -16.93 8.10 -14.80
N CYS A 272 -16.54 7.48 -13.69
CA CYS A 272 -16.08 8.20 -12.50
C CYS A 272 -14.78 8.99 -12.74
N LYS A 273 -13.82 8.42 -13.48
CA LYS A 273 -12.55 9.06 -13.82
C LYS A 273 -12.74 10.24 -14.76
N GLU A 274 -13.69 10.17 -15.69
CA GLU A 274 -13.93 11.20 -16.70
C GLU A 274 -14.85 12.33 -16.20
N LEU A 275 -16.00 11.98 -15.60
CA LEU A 275 -17.11 12.91 -15.37
C LEU A 275 -17.16 13.49 -13.95
N LEU A 276 -16.49 12.89 -12.96
CA LEU A 276 -16.39 13.48 -11.62
C LEU A 276 -15.32 14.58 -11.57
N SER A 277 -15.53 15.57 -10.69
CA SER A 277 -14.53 16.62 -10.47
C SER A 277 -13.18 16.03 -10.04
N LYS A 278 -12.08 16.55 -10.59
CA LYS A 278 -10.73 16.05 -10.33
C LYS A 278 -10.32 16.39 -8.90
N GLN A 279 -10.14 15.36 -8.06
CA GLN A 279 -9.72 15.49 -6.67
C GLN A 279 -8.43 14.67 -6.44
N HIS A 280 -7.46 15.22 -5.69
CA HIS A 280 -6.20 14.52 -5.39
C HIS A 280 -6.37 13.22 -4.57
N HIS A 281 -7.50 13.04 -3.90
CA HIS A 281 -7.82 11.86 -3.09
C HIS A 281 -8.67 10.80 -3.84
N TYR A 282 -8.95 11.01 -5.13
CA TYR A 282 -9.65 10.02 -5.94
C TYR A 282 -8.67 9.03 -6.55
N ASP A 283 -8.67 7.81 -6.03
CA ASP A 283 -8.02 6.68 -6.67
C ASP A 283 -9.01 5.81 -7.47
N TRP A 284 -8.63 5.50 -8.70
CA TRP A 284 -9.30 4.58 -9.63
C TRP A 284 -8.30 3.56 -10.21
N SER A 285 -7.12 3.40 -9.59
CA SER A 285 -6.06 2.49 -10.00
C SER A 285 -6.40 1.02 -9.78
N LEU A 286 -5.58 0.13 -10.35
CA LEU A 286 -5.66 -1.32 -10.16
C LEU A 286 -5.69 -1.74 -8.67
N ARG A 287 -5.03 -0.99 -7.79
CA ARG A 287 -5.03 -1.26 -6.34
C ARG A 287 -6.38 -0.94 -5.69
N ALA A 288 -7.05 0.14 -6.10
CA ALA A 288 -8.43 0.40 -5.72
C ALA A 288 -9.39 -0.67 -6.30
N VAL A 289 -9.17 -1.16 -7.52
CA VAL A 289 -9.95 -2.26 -8.11
C VAL A 289 -9.81 -3.54 -7.27
N LYS A 290 -8.56 -4.00 -7.03
CA LYS A 290 -8.25 -5.16 -6.17
C LYS A 290 -8.94 -5.06 -4.81
N SER A 291 -8.90 -3.88 -4.18
CA SER A 291 -9.49 -3.63 -2.85
C SER A 291 -11.01 -3.80 -2.84
N VAL A 292 -11.74 -3.25 -3.84
CA VAL A 292 -13.21 -3.46 -3.94
C VAL A 292 -13.54 -4.91 -4.21
N LEU A 293 -12.79 -5.58 -5.09
CA LEU A 293 -13.06 -6.97 -5.44
C LEU A 293 -12.89 -7.89 -4.23
N VAL A 294 -11.82 -7.73 -3.44
CA VAL A 294 -11.63 -8.47 -2.17
C VAL A 294 -12.82 -8.30 -1.21
N VAL A 295 -13.37 -7.08 -1.10
CA VAL A 295 -14.59 -6.80 -0.31
C VAL A 295 -15.82 -7.49 -0.91
N ALA A 296 -16.02 -7.44 -2.22
CA ALA A 296 -17.13 -8.12 -2.90
C ALA A 296 -17.09 -9.64 -2.69
N SER A 297 -15.90 -10.24 -2.78
CA SER A 297 -15.67 -11.67 -2.51
C SER A 297 -15.95 -12.04 -1.05
N ALA A 298 -15.57 -11.19 -0.10
CA ALA A 298 -15.87 -11.40 1.32
C ALA A 298 -17.38 -11.32 1.61
N LEU A 299 -18.09 -10.35 1.01
CA LEU A 299 -19.55 -10.24 1.13
C LEU A 299 -20.27 -11.46 0.53
N ARG A 300 -19.83 -11.95 -0.64
CA ARG A 300 -20.39 -13.14 -1.29
C ARG A 300 -20.17 -14.42 -0.48
N ARG A 301 -18.99 -14.61 0.12
CA ARG A 301 -18.72 -15.73 1.03
C ARG A 301 -19.59 -15.70 2.29
N ALA A 302 -20.01 -14.52 2.74
CA ALA A 302 -20.85 -14.36 3.93
C ALA A 302 -22.35 -14.64 3.69
N ASP A 303 -22.83 -14.57 2.44
CA ASP A 303 -24.24 -14.83 2.09
C ASP A 303 -24.35 -15.41 0.65
N PRO A 304 -24.01 -16.70 0.43
CA PRO A 304 -23.90 -17.28 -0.92
C PRO A 304 -25.20 -17.30 -1.75
N ASN A 305 -26.35 -17.03 -1.14
CA ASN A 305 -27.68 -17.22 -1.75
C ASN A 305 -28.25 -15.96 -2.42
N ARG A 306 -27.62 -14.79 -2.26
CA ARG A 306 -28.06 -13.53 -2.90
C ARG A 306 -27.54 -13.38 -4.33
N SER A 307 -28.16 -12.46 -5.05
CA SER A 307 -27.73 -12.02 -6.37
C SER A 307 -26.31 -11.46 -6.36
N GLU A 308 -25.45 -11.98 -7.24
CA GLU A 308 -24.07 -11.52 -7.43
C GLU A 308 -23.97 -10.02 -7.77
N ARG A 309 -24.99 -9.49 -8.45
CA ARG A 309 -25.10 -8.07 -8.81
C ARG A 309 -25.30 -7.18 -7.58
N GLU A 310 -25.99 -7.66 -6.54
CA GLU A 310 -26.14 -6.93 -5.26
C GLU A 310 -24.80 -6.82 -4.54
N PHE A 311 -23.98 -7.89 -4.53
CA PHE A 311 -22.68 -7.88 -3.88
C PHE A 311 -21.72 -6.90 -4.52
N LEU A 312 -21.63 -6.89 -5.85
CA LEU A 312 -20.76 -5.97 -6.56
C LEU A 312 -21.21 -4.52 -6.39
N MET A 313 -22.51 -4.24 -6.58
CA MET A 313 -23.08 -2.91 -6.40
C MET A 313 -22.83 -2.39 -4.98
N ARG A 314 -23.05 -3.23 -3.95
CA ARG A 314 -22.83 -2.86 -2.56
C ARG A 314 -21.36 -2.64 -2.23
N ALA A 315 -20.45 -3.48 -2.73
CA ALA A 315 -19.00 -3.28 -2.54
C ALA A 315 -18.54 -1.97 -3.20
N LEU A 316 -18.93 -1.75 -4.46
CA LEU A 316 -18.67 -0.51 -5.19
C LEU A 316 -19.20 0.71 -4.43
N ARG A 317 -20.46 0.67 -3.96
CA ARG A 317 -21.07 1.79 -3.24
C ARG A 317 -20.37 2.07 -1.90
N ASN A 318 -20.23 1.06 -1.06
CA ASN A 318 -19.71 1.23 0.30
C ASN A 318 -18.22 1.61 0.30
N PHE A 319 -17.41 1.11 -0.65
CA PHE A 319 -16.00 1.48 -0.77
C PHE A 319 -15.79 2.89 -1.33
N ASN A 320 -16.64 3.34 -2.26
CA ASN A 320 -16.46 4.61 -2.95
C ASN A 320 -17.16 5.81 -2.27
N ILE A 321 -18.28 5.63 -1.56
CA ILE A 321 -18.93 6.74 -0.83
C ILE A 321 -18.00 7.46 0.17
N PRO A 322 -17.16 6.79 0.99
CA PRO A 322 -16.30 7.44 1.97
C PRO A 322 -15.31 8.44 1.37
N LYS A 323 -14.86 8.23 0.12
CA LYS A 323 -13.94 9.14 -0.58
C LYS A 323 -14.63 10.23 -1.39
N ILE A 324 -15.92 10.11 -1.71
CA ILE A 324 -16.62 11.02 -2.64
C ILE A 324 -17.02 12.34 -1.94
N VAL A 325 -16.79 13.45 -2.63
CA VAL A 325 -17.15 14.80 -2.19
C VAL A 325 -18.64 15.01 -2.40
N HIS A 326 -19.32 15.70 -1.47
CA HIS A 326 -20.78 15.92 -1.46
C HIS A 326 -21.39 16.25 -2.84
N ASN A 327 -20.82 17.20 -3.58
CA ASN A 327 -21.36 17.61 -4.90
C ASN A 327 -21.26 16.52 -5.98
N ASN A 328 -20.33 15.57 -5.84
CA ASN A 328 -20.14 14.45 -6.77
C ASN A 328 -21.02 13.23 -6.39
N LEU A 329 -21.56 13.19 -5.17
CA LEU A 329 -22.32 12.04 -4.66
C LEU A 329 -23.59 11.73 -5.46
N PRO A 330 -24.44 12.72 -5.86
CA PRO A 330 -25.59 12.45 -6.72
C PRO A 330 -25.20 11.88 -8.09
N ILE A 331 -24.09 12.37 -8.67
CA ILE A 331 -23.58 11.94 -9.97
C ILE A 331 -23.13 10.47 -9.90
N PHE A 332 -22.36 10.12 -8.87
CA PHE A 332 -21.94 8.73 -8.63
C PHE A 332 -23.12 7.78 -8.41
N MET A 333 -24.11 8.19 -7.62
CA MET A 333 -25.31 7.38 -7.39
C MET A 333 -26.16 7.22 -8.67
N GLY A 334 -26.16 8.23 -9.56
CA GLY A 334 -26.73 8.14 -10.90
C GLY A 334 -26.06 7.04 -11.74
N PHE A 335 -24.74 7.10 -11.92
CA PHE A 335 -23.98 6.08 -12.67
C PHE A 335 -24.18 4.66 -12.09
N LEU A 336 -24.26 4.54 -10.77
CA LEU A 336 -24.54 3.26 -10.11
C LEU A 336 -25.95 2.75 -10.43
N GLY A 337 -26.96 3.63 -10.43
CA GLY A 337 -28.34 3.30 -10.81
C GLY A 337 -28.49 2.90 -12.27
N ASP A 338 -27.80 3.59 -13.18
CA ASP A 338 -27.82 3.30 -14.63
C ASP A 338 -27.17 1.93 -14.93
N LEU A 339 -26.08 1.57 -14.24
CA LEU A 339 -25.39 0.28 -14.41
C LEU A 339 -26.06 -0.88 -13.66
N PHE A 340 -26.78 -0.60 -12.57
CA PHE A 340 -27.48 -1.59 -11.74
C PHE A 340 -28.98 -1.24 -11.59
N PRO A 341 -29.76 -1.20 -12.69
CA PRO A 341 -31.16 -0.82 -12.64
C PRO A 341 -32.00 -1.81 -11.83
N ALA A 342 -33.03 -1.29 -11.17
CA ALA A 342 -33.97 -2.02 -10.31
C ALA A 342 -33.34 -2.78 -9.11
N LEU A 343 -32.10 -2.47 -8.72
CA LEU A 343 -31.43 -3.04 -7.55
C LEU A 343 -31.36 -2.01 -6.41
N ASP A 344 -32.43 -1.90 -5.61
CA ASP A 344 -32.37 -1.14 -4.36
C ASP A 344 -31.80 -2.01 -3.23
N VAL A 345 -30.46 -1.98 -3.10
CA VAL A 345 -29.76 -2.70 -2.03
C VAL A 345 -29.69 -1.81 -0.79
N PRO A 346 -30.40 -2.12 0.31
CA PRO A 346 -30.32 -1.30 1.53
C PRO A 346 -28.89 -1.29 2.09
N CYS A 347 -28.52 -0.21 2.79
CA CYS A 347 -27.27 -0.20 3.54
C CYS A 347 -27.38 -1.16 4.74
N LYS A 348 -26.35 -1.98 4.99
CA LYS A 348 -26.32 -2.86 6.16
C LYS A 348 -25.83 -2.05 7.36
N HIS A 349 -26.77 -1.53 8.15
CA HIS A 349 -26.49 -0.88 9.41
C HIS A 349 -26.21 -1.92 10.50
N ASP A 350 -25.06 -1.81 11.16
CA ASP A 350 -24.81 -2.51 12.43
C ASP A 350 -25.31 -1.61 13.57
N LEU A 351 -26.62 -1.66 13.82
CA LEU A 351 -27.29 -0.80 14.80
C LEU A 351 -26.69 -0.91 16.20
N LYS A 352 -26.15 -2.09 16.58
CA LYS A 352 -25.48 -2.29 17.87
C LYS A 352 -24.19 -1.48 17.92
N PHE A 353 -23.35 -1.60 16.89
CA PHE A 353 -22.13 -0.82 16.79
C PHE A 353 -22.40 0.69 16.69
N GLU A 354 -23.43 1.12 15.97
CA GLU A 354 -23.84 2.53 15.91
C GLU A 354 -24.30 3.07 17.28
N GLU A 355 -25.03 2.29 18.08
CA GLU A 355 -25.36 2.64 19.47
C GLU A 355 -24.13 2.71 20.38
N GLU A 356 -23.19 1.78 20.25
CA GLU A 356 -21.94 1.77 21.02
C GLU A 356 -21.06 2.99 20.70
N VAL A 357 -20.99 3.38 19.42
CA VAL A 357 -20.34 4.64 18.98
C VAL A 357 -21.10 5.87 19.47
N LYS A 358 -22.44 5.86 19.48
CA LYS A 358 -23.26 6.95 20.07
C LYS A 358 -22.93 7.15 21.55
N ARG A 359 -22.79 6.07 22.33
CA ARG A 359 -22.39 6.15 23.75
C ARG A 359 -20.96 6.68 23.92
N ALA A 360 -20.00 6.15 23.16
CA ALA A 360 -18.60 6.62 23.21
C ALA A 360 -18.44 8.11 22.83
N ALA A 361 -19.27 8.62 21.92
CA ALA A 361 -19.29 10.05 21.60
C ALA A 361 -19.80 10.89 22.78
N LEU A 362 -20.85 10.45 23.47
CA LEU A 362 -21.39 11.11 24.66
C LEU A 362 -20.41 11.09 25.84
N ASP A 363 -19.64 10.00 26.01
CA ASP A 363 -18.58 9.91 27.04
C ASP A 363 -17.47 10.94 26.80
N LEU A 364 -17.14 11.21 25.51
CA LEU A 364 -16.24 12.29 25.09
C LEU A 364 -16.90 13.69 25.10
N LYS A 365 -18.15 13.80 25.56
CA LYS A 365 -18.98 15.03 25.57
C LYS A 365 -19.17 15.63 24.16
N LEU A 366 -19.30 14.76 23.15
CA LEU A 366 -19.54 15.14 21.76
C LEU A 366 -21.01 14.92 21.38
N GLN A 367 -21.51 15.78 20.50
CA GLN A 367 -22.86 15.68 19.94
C GLN A 367 -22.96 14.53 18.93
N SER A 368 -23.78 13.53 19.24
CA SER A 368 -23.90 12.26 18.51
C SER A 368 -24.75 12.35 17.23
N LYS A 369 -24.39 13.25 16.30
CA LYS A 369 -25.07 13.41 14.99
C LYS A 369 -24.83 12.20 14.10
N ASP A 370 -25.86 11.64 13.47
CA ASP A 370 -25.74 10.40 12.66
C ASP A 370 -24.69 10.50 11.54
N ALA A 371 -24.52 11.66 10.91
CA ALA A 371 -23.46 11.89 9.91
C ALA A 371 -22.03 11.73 10.46
N PHE A 372 -21.80 12.07 11.73
CA PHE A 372 -20.50 11.85 12.40
C PHE A 372 -20.30 10.36 12.70
N ILE A 373 -21.33 9.68 13.19
CA ILE A 373 -21.29 8.25 13.49
C ILE A 373 -21.06 7.43 12.22
N LEU A 374 -21.71 7.80 11.09
CA LEU A 374 -21.45 7.21 9.79
C LEU A 374 -19.97 7.31 9.39
N LYS A 375 -19.29 8.43 9.67
CA LYS A 375 -17.85 8.58 9.41
C LYS A 375 -16.99 7.72 10.35
N VAL A 376 -17.42 7.48 11.59
CA VAL A 376 -16.77 6.51 12.51
C VAL A 376 -16.93 5.07 12.01
N VAL A 377 -18.12 4.70 11.52
CA VAL A 377 -18.38 3.39 10.89
C VAL A 377 -17.51 3.21 9.65
N GLN A 378 -17.50 4.17 8.74
CA GLN A 378 -16.66 4.15 7.52
C GLN A 378 -15.17 4.04 7.85
N LEU A 379 -14.69 4.71 8.91
CA LEU A 379 -13.30 4.58 9.36
C LEU A 379 -12.97 3.16 9.84
N LYS A 380 -13.90 2.50 10.58
CA LYS A 380 -13.75 1.10 10.98
C LYS A 380 -13.69 0.18 9.76
N GLU A 381 -14.63 0.30 8.83
CA GLU A 381 -14.68 -0.51 7.61
C GLU A 381 -13.39 -0.36 6.78
N LEU A 382 -12.84 0.86 6.67
CA LEU A 382 -11.56 1.10 5.99
C LEU A 382 -10.37 0.42 6.69
N PHE A 383 -10.35 0.35 8.03
CA PHE A 383 -9.32 -0.39 8.78
C PHE A 383 -9.44 -1.92 8.69
N GLU A 384 -10.60 -2.46 8.29
CA GLU A 384 -10.77 -3.90 8.02
C GLU A 384 -10.13 -4.29 6.67
N VAL A 385 -10.13 -3.36 5.70
CA VAL A 385 -9.58 -3.58 4.33
C VAL A 385 -8.11 -3.14 4.22
N HIS A 386 -7.75 -1.98 4.79
CA HIS A 386 -6.43 -1.38 4.64
C HIS A 386 -5.63 -1.34 5.95
N ASN A 387 -4.31 -1.48 5.83
CA ASN A 387 -3.38 -1.31 6.95
C ASN A 387 -3.20 0.18 7.30
N SER A 388 -3.36 1.05 6.29
CA SER A 388 -3.17 2.50 6.36
C SER A 388 -4.41 3.22 5.84
N VAL A 389 -4.82 4.29 6.53
CA VAL A 389 -5.98 5.10 6.14
C VAL A 389 -5.63 6.59 6.19
N PHE A 390 -6.05 7.34 5.19
CA PHE A 390 -5.95 8.80 5.13
C PHE A 390 -7.30 9.43 5.50
N THR A 391 -7.31 10.30 6.51
CA THR A 391 -8.47 11.11 6.88
C THR A 391 -8.29 12.53 6.36
N VAL A 392 -8.98 12.82 5.26
CA VAL A 392 -8.82 14.04 4.47
C VAL A 392 -9.94 15.02 4.80
N GLY A 393 -9.59 16.22 5.22
CA GLY A 393 -10.56 17.29 5.43
C GLY A 393 -9.99 18.53 6.12
N ASN A 394 -10.70 19.65 5.97
CA ASN A 394 -10.25 20.94 6.49
C ASN A 394 -10.09 20.93 8.03
N ALA A 395 -9.32 21.87 8.57
CA ALA A 395 -9.26 22.11 10.00
C ALA A 395 -10.67 22.36 10.59
N GLY A 396 -10.90 21.93 11.84
CA GLY A 396 -12.18 22.10 12.53
C GLY A 396 -13.31 21.17 12.06
N THR A 397 -13.08 20.26 11.10
CA THR A 397 -14.09 19.28 10.63
C THR A 397 -14.25 18.04 11.52
N GLY A 398 -13.64 18.02 12.71
CA GLY A 398 -13.80 16.93 13.68
C GLY A 398 -13.05 15.64 13.35
N LYS A 399 -12.11 15.64 12.38
CA LYS A 399 -11.35 14.45 11.96
C LYS A 399 -10.75 13.68 13.14
N SER A 400 -10.04 14.39 14.02
CA SER A 400 -9.42 13.80 15.21
C SER A 400 -10.41 13.21 16.20
N GLN A 401 -11.64 13.74 16.25
CA GLN A 401 -12.69 13.21 17.11
C GLN A 401 -13.29 11.91 16.56
N ILE A 402 -13.27 11.67 15.25
CA ILE A 402 -13.76 10.41 14.65
C ILE A 402 -12.94 9.22 15.16
N TRP A 403 -11.60 9.30 15.06
CA TRP A 403 -10.74 8.21 15.52
C TRP A 403 -10.62 8.13 17.05
N LYS A 404 -10.70 9.27 17.76
CA LYS A 404 -10.78 9.27 19.24
C LYS A 404 -12.07 8.62 19.74
N THR A 405 -13.22 8.87 19.11
CA THR A 405 -14.49 8.18 19.41
C THR A 405 -14.39 6.67 19.16
N LEU A 406 -13.76 6.27 18.05
CA LEU A 406 -13.52 4.86 17.75
C LEU A 406 -12.63 4.17 18.80
N ASN A 407 -11.57 4.84 19.26
CA ASN A 407 -10.74 4.35 20.37
C ASN A 407 -11.52 4.25 21.68
N GLN A 408 -12.32 5.28 22.03
CA GLN A 408 -13.12 5.29 23.25
C GLN A 408 -14.15 4.14 23.26
N MET A 409 -14.77 3.86 22.11
CA MET A 409 -15.64 2.69 21.95
C MET A 409 -14.90 1.39 22.27
N TYR A 410 -13.69 1.18 21.74
CA TYR A 410 -12.90 0.00 22.09
C TYR A 410 -12.53 -0.08 23.58
N ILE A 411 -12.20 1.05 24.21
CA ILE A 411 -11.90 1.15 25.65
C ILE A 411 -13.13 0.80 26.49
N ASN A 412 -14.31 1.31 26.14
CA ASN A 412 -15.58 0.98 26.79
C ASN A 412 -15.89 -0.53 26.72
N HIS A 413 -15.54 -1.16 25.60
CA HIS A 413 -15.61 -2.61 25.40
C HIS A 413 -14.45 -3.41 26.04
N LYS A 414 -13.64 -2.77 26.89
CA LYS A 414 -12.47 -3.34 27.58
C LYS A 414 -11.42 -3.93 26.65
N ARG A 415 -11.46 -3.61 25.36
CA ARG A 415 -10.36 -3.88 24.42
C ARG A 415 -9.30 -2.83 24.66
N ARG A 416 -8.08 -3.25 25.01
CA ARG A 416 -6.94 -2.37 25.32
C ARG A 416 -6.47 -1.61 24.07
N SER A 417 -7.23 -0.60 23.67
CA SER A 417 -6.94 0.22 22.49
C SER A 417 -5.80 1.17 22.82
N VAL A 418 -4.75 1.17 22.00
CA VAL A 418 -3.61 2.08 22.14
C VAL A 418 -3.56 2.95 20.88
N ALA A 419 -3.42 4.26 21.06
CA ALA A 419 -3.15 5.17 19.96
C ALA A 419 -2.05 6.14 20.38
N ILE A 420 -1.08 6.34 19.49
CA ILE A 420 0.05 7.24 19.68
C ILE A 420 -0.01 8.24 18.52
N ASP A 421 -0.12 9.52 18.85
CA ASP A 421 -0.10 10.64 17.91
C ASP A 421 1.31 11.22 17.75
N LEU A 422 1.65 11.54 16.50
CA LEU A 422 2.95 12.05 16.08
C LEU A 422 2.76 13.00 14.90
N ASP A 423 3.42 14.16 14.91
CA ASP A 423 3.56 15.03 13.73
C ASP A 423 4.93 14.76 13.08
N PRO A 424 4.97 14.15 11.87
CA PRO A 424 6.21 13.79 11.20
C PRO A 424 7.02 15.00 10.72
N LYS A 425 6.48 16.22 10.75
CA LYS A 425 7.17 17.47 10.39
C LYS A 425 7.84 18.17 11.58
N THR A 426 7.64 17.70 12.81
CA THR A 426 8.31 18.26 14.01
C THR A 426 9.79 17.89 14.12
N VAL A 427 10.22 16.83 13.44
CA VAL A 427 11.57 16.26 13.50
C VAL A 427 12.13 16.05 12.09
N THR A 428 13.44 15.90 11.97
CA THR A 428 14.04 15.53 10.68
C THR A 428 13.72 14.09 10.28
N ASN A 429 13.76 13.77 8.99
CA ASN A 429 13.49 12.41 8.49
C ASN A 429 14.41 11.34 9.14
N ASN A 430 15.64 11.74 9.47
CA ASN A 430 16.63 10.93 10.17
C ASN A 430 16.29 10.70 11.65
N GLU A 431 15.73 11.69 12.33
CA GLU A 431 15.23 11.53 13.71
C GLU A 431 13.89 10.77 13.77
N LEU A 432 13.12 10.81 12.68
CA LEU A 432 11.86 10.09 12.56
C LEU A 432 12.09 8.58 12.41
N PHE A 433 12.92 8.14 11.45
CA PHE A 433 13.13 6.71 11.17
C PHE A 433 14.39 6.11 11.81
N GLY A 434 15.38 6.95 12.12
CA GLY A 434 16.71 6.54 12.56
C GLY A 434 17.74 6.75 11.46
N PHE A 435 19.01 6.83 11.85
CA PHE A 435 20.12 6.98 10.93
C PHE A 435 21.41 6.38 11.51
N MET A 436 22.32 5.97 10.62
CA MET A 436 23.69 5.60 10.98
C MET A 436 24.52 6.88 11.10
N ASN A 437 25.18 7.09 12.23
CA ASN A 437 26.05 8.26 12.42
C ASN A 437 27.26 8.14 11.46
N PRO A 438 27.48 9.10 10.54
CA PRO A 438 28.56 9.00 9.55
C PRO A 438 29.97 9.03 10.16
N ALA A 439 30.12 9.55 11.39
CA ALA A 439 31.40 9.64 12.07
C ALA A 439 31.70 8.43 12.98
N THR A 440 30.71 7.94 13.74
CA THR A 440 30.91 6.81 14.69
C THR A 440 30.46 5.45 14.14
N ARG A 441 29.72 5.43 13.02
CA ARG A 441 29.04 4.25 12.44
C ARG A 441 28.04 3.55 13.36
N GLU A 442 27.73 4.13 14.52
CA GLU A 442 26.68 3.66 15.40
C GLU A 442 25.29 3.98 14.82
N TRP A 443 24.37 3.02 14.94
CA TRP A 443 22.96 3.24 14.61
C TRP A 443 22.28 4.04 15.73
N LYS A 444 21.60 5.13 15.34
CA LYS A 444 20.69 5.86 16.22
C LYS A 444 19.25 5.59 15.79
N ASP A 445 18.48 4.97 16.67
CA ASP A 445 17.05 4.75 16.46
C ASP A 445 16.26 6.05 16.30
N GLY A 446 15.19 5.97 15.51
CA GLY A 446 14.24 7.05 15.30
C GLY A 446 13.00 6.93 16.17
N LEU A 447 12.24 8.01 16.24
CA LEU A 447 11.00 8.09 17.01
C LEU A 447 9.93 7.10 16.49
N PHE A 448 9.71 7.04 15.17
CA PHE A 448 8.72 6.16 14.55
C PHE A 448 9.12 4.68 14.65
N SER A 449 10.39 4.36 14.42
CA SER A 449 10.90 2.99 14.54
C SER A 449 10.78 2.46 15.97
N THR A 450 11.13 3.29 16.97
CA THR A 450 10.92 2.96 18.40
C THR A 450 9.44 2.70 18.71
N ILE A 451 8.55 3.63 18.34
CA ILE A 451 7.09 3.50 18.56
C ILE A 451 6.53 2.23 17.89
N MET A 452 6.96 1.94 16.66
CA MET A 452 6.50 0.76 15.93
C MET A 452 6.98 -0.54 16.60
N ARG A 453 8.23 -0.57 17.08
CA ARG A 453 8.81 -1.70 17.83
C ARG A 453 8.07 -1.95 19.14
N ASP A 454 7.79 -0.90 19.92
CA ASP A 454 7.04 -0.99 21.17
C ASP A 454 5.62 -1.52 20.96
N LEU A 455 4.90 -0.97 19.97
CA LEU A 455 3.55 -1.44 19.63
C LEU A 455 3.55 -2.87 19.07
N ALA A 456 4.58 -3.29 18.32
CA ALA A 456 4.73 -4.67 17.86
C ALA A 456 4.91 -5.63 19.04
N ASN A 457 5.74 -5.25 20.02
CA ASN A 457 6.03 -6.06 21.22
C ASN A 457 4.89 -6.14 22.24
N MET A 458 3.89 -5.24 22.20
CA MET A 458 2.71 -5.33 23.08
C MET A 458 1.91 -6.62 22.84
N THR A 459 1.78 -7.46 23.87
CA THR A 459 1.19 -8.81 23.75
C THR A 459 -0.34 -8.87 23.69
N HIS A 460 -1.06 -7.74 23.77
CA HIS A 460 -2.53 -7.74 23.77
C HIS A 460 -3.14 -7.55 22.37
N ASP A 461 -4.28 -8.22 22.14
CA ASP A 461 -5.04 -8.16 20.88
C ASP A 461 -5.88 -6.89 20.70
N GLY A 462 -5.83 -5.97 21.66
CA GLY A 462 -6.45 -4.65 21.53
C GLY A 462 -5.89 -3.88 20.32
N PRO A 463 -6.72 -3.09 19.60
CA PRO A 463 -6.29 -2.40 18.39
C PRO A 463 -5.27 -1.31 18.70
N LYS A 464 -4.21 -1.25 17.89
CA LYS A 464 -3.07 -0.34 18.05
C LYS A 464 -3.02 0.61 16.86
N ARG A 465 -2.87 1.91 17.10
CA ARG A 465 -2.88 2.93 16.04
C ARG A 465 -1.69 3.87 16.17
N ILE A 466 -0.98 4.09 15.07
CA ILE A 466 -0.03 5.21 14.95
C ILE A 466 -0.75 6.28 14.13
N VAL A 467 -0.97 7.44 14.74
CA VAL A 467 -1.66 8.59 14.12
C VAL A 467 -0.60 9.60 13.70
N LEU A 468 -0.51 9.84 12.39
CA LEU A 468 0.37 10.82 11.78
C LEU A 468 -0.45 12.08 11.50
N ASP A 469 -0.42 13.06 12.40
CA ASP A 469 -1.16 14.33 12.26
C ASP A 469 -0.26 15.38 11.61
N GLY A 470 -0.55 15.73 10.35
CA GLY A 470 0.28 16.63 9.56
C GLY A 470 0.25 16.30 8.06
N ASP A 471 0.20 17.33 7.22
CA ASP A 471 0.14 17.14 5.76
C ASP A 471 1.34 16.35 5.21
N ILE A 472 1.09 15.49 4.23
CA ILE A 472 2.11 14.61 3.64
C ILE A 472 3.24 15.41 2.99
N ASP A 473 4.48 14.99 3.26
CA ASP A 473 5.66 15.37 2.49
C ASP A 473 6.23 14.11 1.79
N PRO A 474 6.62 14.17 0.50
CA PRO A 474 7.20 13.04 -0.22
C PRO A 474 8.38 12.36 0.48
N MET A 475 9.23 13.10 1.20
CA MET A 475 10.48 12.56 1.74
C MET A 475 10.26 11.53 2.86
N TRP A 476 9.29 11.75 3.76
CA TRP A 476 9.04 10.82 4.89
C TRP A 476 8.04 9.72 4.53
N ILE A 477 7.09 10.01 3.65
CA ILE A 477 6.04 9.04 3.28
C ILE A 477 6.57 7.93 2.37
N GLU A 478 7.62 8.18 1.57
CA GLU A 478 8.24 7.13 0.75
C GLU A 478 8.93 6.05 1.60
N SER A 479 9.52 6.41 2.75
CA SER A 479 10.06 5.44 3.72
C SER A 479 8.99 4.52 4.31
N LEU A 480 7.71 4.91 4.26
CA LEU A 480 6.58 4.10 4.71
C LEU A 480 5.95 3.21 3.62
N ASN A 481 6.42 3.27 2.37
CA ASN A 481 5.82 2.53 1.25
C ASN A 481 5.67 1.02 1.54
N THR A 482 6.67 0.39 2.15
CA THR A 482 6.66 -1.05 2.50
C THR A 482 5.76 -1.39 3.69
N VAL A 483 5.44 -0.42 4.55
CA VAL A 483 4.50 -0.57 5.67
C VAL A 483 3.05 -0.42 5.20
N MET A 484 2.81 0.51 4.26
CA MET A 484 1.48 0.80 3.73
C MET A 484 0.99 -0.27 2.74
N ASP A 485 1.88 -0.80 1.89
CA ASP A 485 1.57 -1.88 0.94
C ASP A 485 1.32 -3.24 1.62
N ASP A 486 0.88 -4.23 0.84
CA ASP A 486 0.59 -5.62 1.28
C ASP A 486 1.77 -6.33 2.00
N ASN A 487 2.99 -5.77 1.92
CA ASN A 487 4.18 -6.26 2.61
C ASN A 487 4.10 -6.14 4.14
N LYS A 488 3.48 -5.07 4.67
CA LYS A 488 3.31 -4.81 6.12
C LYS A 488 4.61 -4.84 6.94
N VAL A 489 5.73 -4.33 6.41
CA VAL A 489 7.03 -4.32 7.11
C VAL A 489 7.72 -2.97 6.93
N LEU A 490 8.20 -2.37 8.04
CA LEU A 490 9.14 -1.25 7.99
C LEU A 490 10.55 -1.81 7.80
N THR A 491 11.26 -1.31 6.79
CA THR A 491 12.67 -1.64 6.56
C THR A 491 13.48 -0.40 6.83
N LEU A 492 14.36 -0.46 7.83
CA LEU A 492 15.25 0.64 8.20
C LEU A 492 16.58 0.53 7.45
N ALA A 493 17.32 1.64 7.37
CA ALA A 493 18.66 1.65 6.79
C ALA A 493 19.69 0.81 7.59
N SER A 494 19.37 0.43 8.83
CA SER A 494 20.08 -0.60 9.62
C SER A 494 19.86 -2.04 9.14
N ASN A 495 19.06 -2.24 8.08
CA ASN A 495 18.48 -3.52 7.67
C ASN A 495 17.50 -4.16 8.68
N GLU A 496 17.18 -3.51 9.80
CA GLU A 496 16.13 -3.98 10.71
C GLU A 496 14.77 -3.99 10.00
N ARG A 497 14.06 -5.12 10.14
CA ARG A 497 12.72 -5.35 9.58
C ARG A 497 11.70 -5.46 10.69
N ILE A 498 10.94 -4.39 10.91
CA ILE A 498 9.91 -4.32 11.95
C ILE A 498 8.54 -4.64 11.31
N PRO A 499 7.87 -5.76 11.64
CA PRO A 499 6.58 -6.10 11.07
C PRO A 499 5.45 -5.26 11.66
N LEU A 500 4.48 -4.89 10.81
CA LEU A 500 3.21 -4.29 11.21
C LEU A 500 2.22 -5.41 11.56
N ASN A 501 2.07 -5.69 12.84
CA ASN A 501 1.21 -6.77 13.33
C ASN A 501 -0.27 -6.58 12.91
N SER A 502 -1.03 -7.68 12.84
CA SER A 502 -2.43 -7.68 12.40
C SER A 502 -3.36 -6.76 13.20
N THR A 503 -3.00 -6.40 14.44
CA THR A 503 -3.73 -5.46 15.31
C THR A 503 -3.31 -3.99 15.15
N MET A 504 -2.22 -3.72 14.43
CA MET A 504 -1.66 -2.38 14.20
C MET A 504 -2.24 -1.74 12.93
N ARG A 505 -2.46 -0.43 12.96
CA ARG A 505 -2.88 0.39 11.81
C ARG A 505 -2.17 1.74 11.80
N LEU A 506 -1.92 2.25 10.60
CA LEU A 506 -1.49 3.63 10.38
C LEU A 506 -2.72 4.49 10.03
N LEU A 507 -2.76 5.70 10.58
CA LEU A 507 -3.80 6.69 10.29
C LEU A 507 -3.12 8.04 10.02
N CYS A 508 -3.23 8.59 8.83
CA CYS A 508 -2.77 9.95 8.57
C CYS A 508 -3.95 10.93 8.68
N GLU A 509 -3.82 11.93 9.53
CA GLU A 509 -4.76 13.04 9.65
C GLU A 509 -4.21 14.23 8.85
N ILE A 510 -4.89 14.56 7.74
CA ILE A 510 -4.34 15.48 6.72
C ILE A 510 -5.38 16.48 6.23
N SER A 511 -4.92 17.69 5.86
CA SER A 511 -5.78 18.69 5.25
C SER A 511 -6.04 18.36 3.78
N HIS A 512 -4.95 18.13 3.03
CA HIS A 512 -4.97 18.00 1.57
C HIS A 512 -3.86 17.07 1.06
N LEU A 513 -4.11 16.40 -0.07
CA LEU A 513 -3.16 15.50 -0.74
C LEU A 513 -2.47 16.16 -1.96
N ARG A 514 -2.14 17.45 -1.90
CA ARG A 514 -1.58 18.20 -3.06
C ARG A 514 -0.16 17.78 -3.41
N THR A 515 0.65 17.49 -2.39
CA THR A 515 2.04 17.02 -2.46
C THR A 515 2.14 15.51 -2.60
N ALA A 516 1.06 14.78 -2.31
CA ALA A 516 1.02 13.34 -2.43
C ALA A 516 0.80 12.92 -3.89
N THR A 517 1.61 11.96 -4.32
CA THR A 517 1.56 11.36 -5.64
C THR A 517 0.53 10.22 -5.70
N SER A 518 -0.03 9.95 -6.89
CA SER A 518 -1.16 9.02 -7.03
C SER A 518 -0.90 7.60 -6.50
N ALA A 519 0.35 7.12 -6.52
CA ALA A 519 0.63 5.78 -5.98
C ALA A 519 0.61 5.77 -4.46
N ILE A 520 1.01 6.84 -3.76
CA ILE A 520 0.88 6.97 -2.30
C ILE A 520 -0.61 6.87 -1.93
N VAL A 521 -1.47 7.61 -2.64
CA VAL A 521 -2.93 7.56 -2.45
C VAL A 521 -3.48 6.15 -2.67
N SER A 522 -2.95 5.40 -3.63
CA SER A 522 -3.35 4.00 -3.87
C SER A 522 -2.93 2.98 -2.80
N ARG A 523 -2.06 3.36 -1.84
CA ARG A 523 -1.62 2.46 -0.74
C ARG A 523 -2.56 2.49 0.46
N ALA A 524 -3.42 3.49 0.58
CA ALA A 524 -4.22 3.74 1.77
C ALA A 524 -5.71 3.94 1.46
N GLY A 525 -6.57 3.47 2.35
CA GLY A 525 -7.99 3.79 2.28
C GLY A 525 -8.19 5.30 2.49
N SER A 526 -9.07 5.94 1.72
CA SER A 526 -9.31 7.40 1.83
C SER A 526 -10.70 7.70 2.41
N LEU A 527 -10.73 8.35 3.58
CA LEU A 527 -11.93 8.89 4.21
C LEU A 527 -11.97 10.41 4.03
N TYR A 528 -12.84 10.90 3.17
CA TYR A 528 -13.10 12.33 3.00
C TYR A 528 -14.20 12.79 3.96
N ILE A 529 -13.98 13.92 4.64
CA ILE A 529 -14.91 14.50 5.61
C ILE A 529 -15.38 15.85 5.06
N ASN A 530 -16.63 15.92 4.59
CA ASN A 530 -17.14 17.17 4.03
C ASN A 530 -17.40 18.16 5.18
N PRO A 531 -17.02 19.45 5.03
CA PRO A 531 -17.35 20.48 6.02
C PRO A 531 -18.87 20.62 6.29
N GLN A 532 -19.70 20.20 5.33
CA GLN A 532 -21.16 20.23 5.41
C GLN A 532 -21.75 19.06 6.24
N ASP A 533 -21.05 17.93 6.38
CA ASP A 533 -21.57 16.71 7.03
C ASP A 533 -21.89 16.97 8.50
N LEU A 534 -20.99 17.65 9.22
CA LEU A 534 -21.19 18.12 10.59
C LEU A 534 -21.93 19.47 10.60
N GLY A 535 -21.42 20.45 9.85
CA GLY A 535 -21.82 21.84 9.95
C GLY A 535 -21.39 22.48 11.29
N TRP A 536 -21.82 23.72 11.53
CA TRP A 536 -21.46 24.46 12.74
C TRP A 536 -22.31 24.12 13.97
N LYS A 537 -23.55 23.63 13.79
CA LYS A 537 -24.51 23.40 14.88
C LYS A 537 -23.98 22.49 16.01
N PRO A 538 -23.30 21.35 15.74
CA PRO A 538 -22.81 20.47 16.81
C PRO A 538 -21.79 21.15 17.73
N GLN A 539 -20.95 22.04 17.19
CA GLN A 539 -19.94 22.77 17.96
C GLN A 539 -20.62 23.76 18.93
N VAL A 540 -21.59 24.54 18.41
CA VAL A 540 -22.38 25.48 19.22
C VAL A 540 -23.19 24.75 20.29
N ALA A 541 -23.86 23.64 19.96
CA ALA A 541 -24.65 22.87 20.91
C ALA A 541 -23.78 22.34 22.08
N THR A 542 -22.62 21.74 21.78
CA THR A 542 -21.65 21.30 22.80
C THR A 542 -21.20 22.45 23.70
N TRP A 543 -20.95 23.62 23.11
CA TRP A 543 -20.54 24.81 23.84
C TRP A 543 -21.66 25.41 24.69
N ILE A 544 -22.91 25.46 24.20
CA ILE A 544 -24.09 25.87 24.98
C ILE A 544 -24.28 24.93 26.17
N GLU A 545 -24.19 23.62 25.98
CA GLU A 545 -24.29 22.64 27.07
C GLU A 545 -23.21 22.79 28.15
N SER A 546 -22.03 23.32 27.79
CA SER A 546 -20.97 23.62 28.77
C SER A 546 -21.30 24.79 29.72
N ARG A 547 -22.28 25.64 29.37
CA ARG A 547 -22.69 26.79 30.19
C ARG A 547 -23.44 26.34 31.45
N PRO A 548 -23.19 26.92 32.63
CA PRO A 548 -23.78 26.42 33.88
C PRO A 548 -25.26 26.77 34.05
N ILE A 549 -25.74 27.88 33.46
CA ILE A 549 -27.09 28.43 33.72
C ILE A 549 -28.08 27.99 32.65
N GLN A 550 -29.18 27.32 33.03
CA GLN A 550 -30.15 26.78 32.06
C GLN A 550 -30.88 27.87 31.25
N SER A 551 -31.19 29.03 31.85
CA SER A 551 -31.81 30.16 31.13
C SER A 551 -30.86 30.82 30.14
N GLU A 552 -29.57 30.88 30.45
CA GLU A 552 -28.50 31.30 29.52
C GLU A 552 -28.48 30.38 28.30
N ARG A 553 -28.51 29.05 28.51
CA ARG A 553 -28.54 28.06 27.40
C ARG A 553 -29.70 28.30 26.44
N ALA A 554 -30.91 28.46 26.98
CA ALA A 554 -32.11 28.68 26.18
C ALA A 554 -32.05 29.99 25.38
N ASN A 555 -31.59 31.08 26.01
CA ASN A 555 -31.43 32.37 25.34
C ASN A 555 -30.35 32.32 24.26
N LEU A 556 -29.19 31.70 24.53
CA LEU A 556 -28.13 31.52 23.55
C LEU A 556 -28.60 30.70 22.35
N GLN A 557 -29.32 29.59 22.56
CA GLN A 557 -29.86 28.78 21.45
C GLN A 557 -30.73 29.61 20.50
N ILE A 558 -31.64 30.43 21.06
CA ILE A 558 -32.51 31.33 20.28
C ILE A 558 -31.69 32.37 19.50
N LEU A 559 -30.67 32.96 20.11
CA LEU A 559 -29.80 33.95 19.45
C LEU A 559 -28.98 33.31 18.32
N PHE A 560 -28.37 32.16 18.56
CA PHE A 560 -27.57 31.44 17.56
C PHE A 560 -28.43 30.99 16.38
N ASP A 561 -29.60 30.37 16.60
CA ASP A 561 -30.47 29.95 15.49
C ASP A 561 -31.08 31.14 14.72
N LYS A 562 -31.33 32.28 15.37
CA LYS A 562 -31.92 33.47 14.72
C LYS A 562 -30.91 34.27 13.89
N TYR A 563 -29.70 34.49 14.41
CA TYR A 563 -28.74 35.43 13.80
C TYR A 563 -27.64 34.73 13.00
N LEU A 564 -27.14 33.58 13.46
CA LEU A 564 -25.95 32.98 12.86
C LEU A 564 -26.15 32.46 11.42
N PRO A 565 -27.29 31.82 11.03
CA PRO A 565 -27.51 31.41 9.65
C PRO A 565 -27.42 32.59 8.68
N THR A 566 -28.15 33.67 8.97
CA THR A 566 -28.21 34.90 8.17
C THR A 566 -26.84 35.57 8.06
N CYS A 567 -26.08 35.62 9.16
CA CYS A 567 -24.71 36.15 9.14
C CYS A 567 -23.77 35.29 8.29
N ILE A 568 -23.83 33.96 8.38
CA ILE A 568 -23.01 33.05 7.55
C ILE A 568 -23.39 33.16 6.08
N GLU A 569 -24.68 33.27 5.76
CA GLU A 569 -25.16 33.44 4.38
C GLU A 569 -24.72 34.78 3.79
N MET A 570 -24.86 35.89 4.53
CA MET A 570 -24.30 37.19 4.16
C MET A 570 -22.78 37.11 3.93
N LEU A 571 -22.03 36.43 4.80
CA LEU A 571 -20.58 36.20 4.67
C LEU A 571 -20.17 35.26 3.53
N LYS A 572 -21.12 34.55 2.89
CA LYS A 572 -20.93 33.73 1.69
C LYS A 572 -21.38 34.44 0.42
N SER A 573 -22.34 35.36 0.54
CA SER A 573 -22.80 36.18 -0.57
C SER A 573 -21.66 37.07 -1.11
N ASN A 574 -21.74 37.41 -2.40
CA ASN A 574 -20.75 38.28 -3.05
C ASN A 574 -20.77 39.73 -2.54
N HIS A 575 -21.60 40.08 -1.54
CA HIS A 575 -21.62 41.39 -0.91
C HIS A 575 -20.39 41.67 -0.03
N PHE A 576 -19.69 40.63 0.46
CA PHE A 576 -18.48 40.78 1.27
C PHE A 576 -17.28 40.06 0.66
N LYS A 577 -16.23 40.81 0.32
CA LYS A 577 -14.96 40.24 -0.16
C LYS A 577 -14.02 40.00 1.01
N LYS A 578 -13.72 38.73 1.30
CA LYS A 578 -12.70 38.35 2.31
C LYS A 578 -11.32 38.35 1.67
N THR A 579 -10.34 39.01 2.31
CA THR A 579 -8.92 38.96 1.89
C THR A 579 -8.31 37.58 2.16
N THR A 580 -8.68 36.97 3.28
CA THR A 580 -8.21 35.64 3.70
C THR A 580 -9.39 34.66 3.72
N PRO A 581 -9.30 33.50 3.06
CA PRO A 581 -10.36 32.48 3.12
C PRO A 581 -10.37 31.84 4.51
N LEU A 582 -11.47 32.01 5.24
CA LEU A 582 -11.74 31.39 6.53
C LEU A 582 -12.93 30.45 6.42
N VAL A 583 -12.80 29.25 6.97
CA VAL A 583 -13.88 28.24 7.04
C VAL A 583 -14.98 28.74 7.98
N ASP A 584 -16.25 28.47 7.65
CA ASP A 584 -17.41 28.89 8.45
C ASP A 584 -17.26 28.53 9.94
N GLY A 585 -16.81 27.30 10.23
CA GLY A 585 -16.59 26.83 11.60
C GLY A 585 -15.62 27.69 12.41
N CYS A 586 -14.61 28.30 11.77
CA CYS A 586 -13.69 29.22 12.45
C CYS A 586 -14.39 30.51 12.91
N HIS A 587 -15.29 31.06 12.08
CA HIS A 587 -16.12 32.22 12.48
C HIS A 587 -17.01 31.89 13.67
N VAL A 588 -17.59 30.69 13.68
CA VAL A 588 -18.46 30.24 14.78
C VAL A 588 -17.65 29.96 16.05
N TRP A 589 -16.45 29.40 15.93
CA TRP A 589 -15.57 29.17 17.07
C TRP A 589 -15.11 30.48 17.73
N MET A 590 -14.81 31.52 16.93
CA MET A 590 -14.52 32.88 17.44
C MET A 590 -15.71 33.55 18.14
N LEU A 591 -16.96 33.17 17.84
CA LEU A 591 -18.16 33.65 18.55
C LEU A 591 -18.42 32.88 19.86
N CYS A 592 -17.77 31.72 20.04
CA CYS A 592 -17.89 30.90 21.24
C CYS A 592 -16.78 31.20 22.27
N HIS A 593 -15.69 31.84 21.86
CA HIS A 593 -14.58 32.22 22.73
C HIS A 593 -14.85 33.58 23.39
#